data_AF-A0A963CTJ4-F1
#
_entry.id   AF-A0A963CTJ4-F1
#
_cell.length_a   1.000
_cell.length_b   1.000
_cell.length_c   1.000
_cell.angle_alpha   90.00
_cell.angle_beta   90.00
_cell.angle_gamma   90.00
#
_symmetry.space_group_name_H-M   'P 1'
#
loop_
_entity.id
_entity.type
_entity.pdbx_description
1 polymer ?
#
loop_
_entity_poly.entity_id
_entity_poly.type
_entity_poly.pdbx_seq_one_letter_code
_entity_poly.pdbx_strand_id
1 'polypeptide(L)'
;MAYRLANALVLGGAVGITVLALHHYSHWLPAGGMHFELARERCYGVVRAGRNDCGTALHACAGQAAIERGADEWLMVPAGTCRRIAGGRSWDEAG
;
A
#
# COMPACT_ATOMS: atom_id res chain seq x y z
N MET A 1 49.65 -19.45 -11.58
CA MET A 1 48.27 -19.37 -12.11
C MET A 1 47.20 -19.67 -11.07
N ALA A 2 47.34 -20.68 -10.20
CA ALA A 2 46.29 -21.09 -9.24
C ALA A 2 45.85 -20.02 -8.23
N TYR A 3 46.77 -19.23 -7.66
CA TYR A 3 46.45 -18.18 -6.68
C TYR A 3 45.68 -17.00 -7.28
N ARG A 4 45.86 -16.73 -8.58
CA ARG A 4 45.10 -15.70 -9.29
C ARG A 4 43.63 -16.09 -9.45
N LEU A 5 43.38 -17.38 -9.69
CA LEU A 5 42.03 -17.93 -9.75
C LEU A 5 41.37 -17.96 -8.37
N ALA A 6 42.12 -18.34 -7.32
CA ALA A 6 41.63 -18.30 -5.94
C ALA A 6 41.27 -16.87 -5.49
N ASN A 7 42.13 -15.88 -5.76
CA ASN A 7 41.84 -14.48 -5.41
C ASN A 7 40.66 -13.91 -6.20
N ALA A 8 40.53 -14.28 -7.48
CA ALA A 8 39.38 -13.87 -8.30
C ALA A 8 38.06 -14.44 -7.76
N LEU A 9 38.05 -15.68 -7.28
CA LEU A 9 36.89 -16.31 -6.65
C LEU A 9 36.48 -15.62 -5.34
N VAL A 10 37.45 -15.30 -4.49
CA VAL A 10 37.19 -14.61 -3.21
C VAL A 10 36.63 -13.20 -3.43
N LEU A 11 37.24 -12.43 -4.34
CA LEU A 11 36.78 -11.08 -4.65
C LEU A 11 35.41 -11.08 -5.34
N GLY A 12 35.20 -11.99 -6.30
CA GLY A 12 33.90 -12.14 -6.97
C GLY A 12 32.78 -12.54 -6.02
N GLY A 13 33.06 -13.46 -5.08
CA GLY A 13 32.10 -13.88 -4.06
C GLY A 13 31.70 -12.74 -3.11
N ALA A 14 32.66 -11.96 -2.64
CA ALA A 14 32.39 -10.82 -1.75
C ALA A 14 31.53 -9.75 -2.42
N VAL A 15 31.80 -9.44 -3.69
CA VAL A 15 30.98 -8.49 -4.48
C VAL A 15 29.60 -9.07 -4.78
N GLY A 16 29.50 -10.36 -5.10
CA GLY A 16 28.21 -11.00 -5.37
C GLY A 16 27.27 -10.98 -4.15
N ILE A 17 27.79 -11.25 -2.95
CA ILE A 17 26.98 -11.26 -1.71
C ILE A 17 26.50 -9.84 -1.36
N THR A 18 27.35 -8.82 -1.49
CA THR A 18 26.94 -7.44 -1.17
C THR A 18 25.88 -6.93 -2.14
N VAL A 19 26.00 -7.25 -3.44
CA VAL A 19 24.98 -6.91 -4.44
C VAL A 19 23.65 -7.62 -4.15
N LEU A 20 23.68 -8.91 -3.78
CA LEU A 20 22.47 -9.66 -3.41
C LEU A 20 21.79 -9.08 -2.17
N ALA A 21 22.57 -8.72 -1.14
CA ALA A 21 22.03 -8.07 0.06
C ALA A 21 21.39 -6.71 -0.29
N LEU A 22 22.07 -5.88 -1.08
CA LEU A 22 21.50 -4.59 -1.53
C LEU A 22 20.22 -4.79 -2.35
N HIS A 23 20.14 -5.81 -3.19
CA HIS A 23 18.89 -6.10 -3.90
C HIS A 23 17.75 -6.48 -2.94
N HIS A 24 18.04 -7.37 -1.98
CA HIS A 24 17.05 -7.86 -1.02
C HIS A 24 16.53 -6.76 -0.08
N TYR A 25 17.38 -5.83 0.34
CA TYR A 25 16.99 -4.80 1.31
C TYR A 25 16.55 -3.47 0.70
N SER A 26 16.96 -3.16 -0.54
CA SER A 26 16.78 -1.81 -1.10
C SER A 26 15.95 -1.74 -2.38
N HIS A 27 15.52 -2.89 -2.95
CA HIS A 27 14.69 -2.96 -4.16
C HIS A 27 15.25 -2.16 -5.36
N TRP A 28 16.57 -1.93 -5.40
CA TRP A 28 17.23 -1.03 -6.36
C TRP A 28 17.08 -1.50 -7.80
N LEU A 29 17.26 -2.80 -8.08
CA LEU A 29 16.97 -3.31 -9.42
C LEU A 29 15.45 -3.35 -9.65
N PRO A 30 14.96 -3.03 -10.86
CA PRO A 30 13.58 -3.29 -11.24
C PRO A 30 13.35 -4.81 -11.20
N ALA A 31 12.91 -5.30 -10.04
CA ALA A 31 12.56 -6.69 -9.83
C ALA A 31 11.33 -7.02 -10.67
N GLY A 32 11.31 -8.24 -11.24
CA GLY A 32 10.14 -8.82 -11.88
C GLY A 32 8.89 -8.60 -11.03
N GLY A 33 7.80 -8.20 -11.71
CA GLY A 33 6.60 -7.64 -11.12
C GLY A 33 5.90 -8.55 -10.11
N MET A 34 6.31 -8.49 -8.85
CA MET A 34 5.44 -8.81 -7.72
C MET A 34 4.77 -7.51 -7.29
N HIS A 35 3.68 -7.17 -7.96
CA HIS A 35 2.82 -6.07 -7.54
C HIS A 35 2.06 -6.52 -6.29
N PHE A 36 2.28 -5.85 -5.16
CA PHE A 36 1.42 -6.03 -4.00
C PHE A 36 0.12 -5.24 -4.26
N GLU A 37 -0.78 -5.85 -5.04
CA GLU A 37 -2.08 -5.26 -5.34
C GLU A 37 -3.00 -5.47 -4.13
N LEU A 38 -2.98 -4.49 -3.24
CA LEU A 38 -3.96 -4.39 -2.16
C LEU A 38 -5.31 -4.08 -2.80
N ALA A 39 -6.21 -5.06 -2.84
CA ALA A 39 -7.62 -4.79 -3.07
C ALA A 39 -8.07 -3.70 -2.09
N ARG A 40 -8.82 -2.71 -2.57
CA ARG A 40 -9.31 -1.58 -1.76
C ARG A 40 -10.83 -1.53 -1.81
N GLU A 41 -11.43 -1.01 -0.75
CA GLU A 41 -12.87 -0.84 -0.60
C GLU A 41 -13.20 0.57 -0.13
N ARG A 42 -14.38 1.09 -0.52
CA ARG A 42 -14.91 2.31 0.09
C ARG A 42 -15.53 1.96 1.44
N CYS A 43 -15.18 2.73 2.46
CA CYS A 43 -15.65 2.54 3.82
C CYS A 43 -16.46 3.75 4.31
N TYR A 44 -17.72 3.50 4.63
CA TYR A 44 -18.70 4.49 5.08
C TYR A 44 -18.86 4.47 6.59
N GLY A 45 -19.40 5.55 7.16
CA GLY A 45 -19.70 5.64 8.60
C GLY A 45 -18.48 5.79 9.53
N VAL A 46 -17.28 5.91 8.94
CA VAL A 46 -16.01 6.10 9.66
C VAL A 46 -15.36 7.46 9.41
N VAL A 47 -15.89 8.21 8.43
CA VAL A 47 -15.32 9.47 7.96
C VAL A 47 -15.48 10.57 9.00
N ARG A 48 -14.43 11.36 9.21
CA ARG A 48 -14.50 12.55 10.06
C ARG A 48 -14.91 13.79 9.28
N ALA A 49 -15.39 14.81 9.97
CA ALA A 49 -15.66 16.09 9.34
C ALA A 49 -14.40 16.63 8.65
N GLY A 50 -14.54 17.06 7.40
CA GLY A 50 -13.45 17.54 6.55
C GLY A 50 -12.44 16.47 6.15
N ARG A 51 -12.80 15.18 6.17
CA ARG A 51 -11.87 14.06 5.93
C ARG A 51 -12.39 12.99 4.96
N ASN A 52 -13.42 13.25 4.15
CA ASN A 52 -13.83 12.32 3.09
C ASN A 52 -12.84 12.31 1.92
N ASP A 53 -12.84 11.21 1.17
CA ASP A 53 -12.18 11.13 -0.14
C ASP A 53 -13.05 11.76 -1.26
N CYS A 54 -12.46 11.97 -2.44
CA CYS A 54 -13.16 12.55 -3.60
C CYS A 54 -14.26 11.63 -4.14
N GLY A 55 -15.29 12.20 -4.76
CA GLY A 55 -16.35 11.43 -5.43
C GLY A 55 -17.31 10.76 -4.45
N THR A 56 -17.74 11.51 -3.45
CA THR A 56 -18.87 11.12 -2.59
C THR A 56 -20.19 11.49 -3.28
N ALA A 57 -21.33 11.08 -2.73
CA ALA A 57 -22.62 11.43 -3.33
C ALA A 57 -22.89 12.95 -3.29
N LEU A 58 -22.25 13.66 -2.36
CA LEU A 58 -22.45 15.09 -2.12
C LEU A 58 -21.29 15.96 -2.65
N HIS A 59 -20.08 15.39 -2.76
CA HIS A 59 -18.87 16.15 -2.96
C HIS A 59 -17.98 15.54 -4.06
N ALA A 60 -17.59 16.38 -5.00
CA ALA A 60 -16.60 16.00 -6.01
C ALA A 60 -15.19 15.91 -5.41
N CYS A 61 -14.87 16.76 -4.44
CA CYS A 61 -13.54 16.88 -3.85
C CYS A 61 -13.47 16.29 -2.43
N ALA A 62 -12.28 15.84 -2.06
CA ALA A 62 -11.95 15.39 -0.71
C ALA A 62 -11.99 16.55 0.30
N GLY A 63 -12.18 16.21 1.57
CA GLY A 63 -12.14 17.15 2.70
C GLY A 63 -13.36 18.05 2.84
N GLN A 64 -14.49 17.68 2.24
CA GLN A 64 -15.75 18.45 2.23
C GLN A 64 -16.82 17.90 3.19
N ALA A 65 -16.62 16.74 3.80
CA ALA A 65 -17.57 16.15 4.76
C ALA A 65 -17.97 17.16 5.85
N ALA A 66 -19.24 17.55 5.89
CA ALA A 66 -19.72 18.56 6.84
C ALA A 66 -19.87 18.02 8.28
N ILE A 67 -20.12 16.71 8.41
CA ILE A 67 -20.38 16.05 9.69
C ILE A 67 -19.52 14.79 9.83
N GLU A 68 -19.32 14.39 11.08
CA GLU A 68 -18.73 13.09 11.42
C GLU A 68 -19.69 11.95 11.03
N ARG A 69 -19.12 10.87 10.51
CA ARG A 69 -19.82 9.63 10.14
C ARG A 69 -21.00 9.84 9.17
N GLY A 70 -20.89 10.83 8.28
CA GLY A 70 -21.87 11.07 7.22
C GLY A 70 -22.12 9.80 6.41
N ALA A 71 -23.39 9.51 6.13
CA ALA A 71 -23.79 8.27 5.46
C ALA A 71 -23.27 8.19 4.02
N ASP A 72 -23.15 9.34 3.36
CA ASP A 72 -22.67 9.47 1.98
C ASP A 72 -21.15 9.66 1.89
N GLU A 73 -20.48 9.81 3.03
CA GLU A 73 -19.05 10.08 3.09
C GLU A 73 -18.27 8.79 3.25
N TRP A 74 -17.19 8.65 2.46
CA TRP A 74 -16.35 7.47 2.49
C TRP A 74 -14.86 7.77 2.48
N LEU A 75 -14.09 6.76 2.90
CA LEU A 75 -12.64 6.67 2.80
C LEU A 75 -12.25 5.39 2.08
N MET A 76 -11.23 5.46 1.22
CA MET A 76 -10.63 4.29 0.57
C MET A 76 -9.72 3.59 1.57
N VAL A 77 -10.03 2.34 1.88
CA VAL A 77 -9.24 1.53 2.81
C VAL A 77 -8.86 0.20 2.15
N PRO A 78 -7.87 -0.54 2.68
CA PRO A 78 -7.61 -1.90 2.23
C PRO A 78 -8.85 -2.78 2.43
N ALA A 79 -9.14 -3.66 1.48
CA ALA A 79 -10.31 -4.54 1.51
C ALA A 79 -10.35 -5.37 2.79
N GLY A 80 -11.54 -5.53 3.37
CA GLY A 80 -11.78 -6.20 4.65
C GLY A 80 -11.39 -5.39 5.89
N THR A 81 -10.90 -4.16 5.74
CA THR A 81 -10.59 -3.28 6.88
C THR A 81 -11.84 -2.61 7.42
N CYS A 82 -12.78 -2.22 6.57
CA CYS A 82 -13.92 -1.39 6.95
C CYS A 82 -14.77 -2.04 8.05
N ARG A 83 -15.07 -3.34 7.91
CA ARG A 83 -15.85 -4.11 8.91
C ARG A 83 -15.12 -4.27 10.25
N ARG A 84 -13.81 -4.01 10.31
CA ARG A 84 -13.03 -4.02 11.55
C ARG A 84 -13.06 -2.69 12.29
N ILE A 85 -13.58 -1.64 11.65
CA ILE A 85 -13.71 -0.30 12.25
C ILE A 85 -15.12 -0.18 12.84
N ALA A 86 -15.21 0.28 14.09
CA ALA A 86 -16.49 0.40 14.79
C ALA A 86 -17.45 1.37 14.08
N GLY A 87 -18.56 0.83 13.56
CA GLY A 87 -19.57 1.56 12.80
C GLY A 87 -19.26 1.67 11.29
N GLY A 88 -18.19 1.02 10.82
CA GLY A 88 -17.84 0.96 9.40
C GLY A 88 -18.75 0.04 8.61
N ARG A 89 -19.08 0.46 7.39
CA ARG A 89 -19.82 -0.33 6.39
C ARG A 89 -19.12 -0.25 5.05
N SER A 90 -18.82 -1.39 4.44
CA SER A 90 -18.21 -1.41 3.09
C SER A 90 -19.25 -1.01 2.04
N TRP A 91 -18.80 -0.56 0.87
CA TRP A 91 -19.68 -0.20 -0.26
C TRP A 91 -20.73 -1.28 -0.57
N ASP A 92 -20.33 -2.55 -0.56
CA ASP A 92 -21.23 -3.68 -0.85
C ASP A 92 -22.38 -3.83 0.16
N GLU A 93 -22.24 -3.22 1.33
CA GLU A 93 -23.26 -3.17 2.39
C GLU A 93 -23.98 -1.81 2.44
N ALA A 94 -23.43 -0.78 1.80
CA ALA A 94 -23.93 0.58 1.84
C ALA A 94 -25.09 0.83 0.87
N GLY A 95 -25.17 0.05 -0.23
CA GLY A 95 -26.28 0.08 -1.20
C GLY A 95 -26.20 1.24 -2.18
#